data_AF-A0A7S8HAI9-F1
#
_entry.id   AF-A0A7S8HAI9-F1
#
_cell.length_a   1.000
_cell.length_b   1.000
_cell.length_c   1.000
_cell.angle_alpha   90.00
_cell.angle_beta   90.00
_cell.angle_gamma   90.00
#
_symmetry.space_group_name_H-M   'P 1'
#
loop_
_entity.id
_entity.type
_entity.pdbx_description
1 polymer ?
#
loop_
_entity_poly.entity_id
_entity_poly.type
_entity_poly.pdbx_seq_one_letter_code
_entity_poly.pdbx_strand_id
1 'polypeptide(L)'
;MTPTGRTTTAGRSPASRIVAGWLVAFAVLAMLATGALAQGAGLDALDRDIRQWKSDVADIQKQLQRPGLENEELNSLRSRLESLRTQILRRSDDLKPRLDELKTSLEQLGPAPDGGTETPDIANQRRALQEERERVSALQKQLDLLSVQADQLSTRAAEIQHARFFRMVFETSRSALNPLVWIEGASGLQTLNEHLSSIVHSWWSKQLGGLGTVQLLLLAVKIAAAVAAGIAMRMILNWLLGPNTANVHPSTLERLWRVFRAAIVDTGCTLLVAILLFLALDGSEASDQARRVYWALVTGIAIFVSFRAFSGRIFAPGEPNWRITPTRMRSRGG
;
A
#
# COMPACT_ATOMS: atom_id res chain seq x y z
N MET A 1 -78.81 39.40 -9.42
CA MET A 1 -77.78 38.88 -10.35
C MET A 1 -76.99 40.10 -10.80
N THR A 2 -75.74 40.38 -10.44
CA THR A 2 -74.50 39.62 -10.16
C THR A 2 -73.59 40.48 -9.24
N PRO A 3 -72.69 39.91 -8.41
CA PRO A 3 -71.76 40.70 -7.60
C PRO A 3 -70.38 40.80 -8.26
N THR A 4 -69.81 42.00 -8.38
CA THR A 4 -68.41 42.21 -8.76
C THR A 4 -67.60 42.55 -7.51
N GLY A 5 -66.81 41.58 -7.05
CA GLY A 5 -65.88 41.73 -5.94
C GLY A 5 -64.71 42.65 -6.29
N ARG A 6 -64.44 43.63 -5.42
CA ARG A 6 -63.18 44.38 -5.40
C ARG A 6 -62.11 43.53 -4.73
N THR A 7 -61.06 43.18 -5.45
CA THR A 7 -59.81 42.68 -4.87
C THR A 7 -58.89 43.87 -4.58
N THR A 8 -58.76 44.22 -3.30
CA THR A 8 -57.73 45.13 -2.79
C THR A 8 -56.38 44.43 -2.83
N THR A 9 -55.52 44.81 -3.78
CA THR A 9 -54.09 44.49 -3.77
C THR A 9 -53.39 45.40 -2.77
N ALA A 10 -53.14 44.87 -1.57
CA ALA A 10 -52.33 45.55 -0.56
C ALA A 10 -50.87 45.67 -1.06
N GLY A 11 -50.48 46.88 -1.45
CA GLY A 11 -49.10 47.20 -1.81
C GLY A 11 -48.17 47.04 -0.60
N ARG A 12 -47.23 46.10 -0.68
CA ARG A 12 -46.15 45.94 0.30
C ARG A 12 -45.30 47.23 0.32
N SER A 13 -45.24 47.90 1.47
CA SER A 13 -44.55 49.17 1.65
C SER A 13 -43.02 49.02 1.53
N PRO A 14 -42.30 50.05 1.02
CA PRO A 14 -40.85 50.00 0.78
C PRO A 14 -40.02 49.78 2.05
N ALA A 15 -40.55 50.13 3.23
CA ALA A 15 -39.91 49.87 4.52
C ALA A 15 -39.73 48.37 4.82
N SER A 16 -40.68 47.53 4.39
CA SER A 16 -40.59 46.06 4.58
C SER A 16 -39.47 45.42 3.76
N ARG A 17 -39.11 46.02 2.61
CA ARG A 17 -38.03 45.53 1.74
C ARG A 17 -36.65 45.87 2.30
N ILE A 18 -36.51 47.02 2.94
CA ILE A 18 -35.27 47.45 3.59
C ILE A 18 -35.01 46.57 4.82
N VAL A 19 -36.00 46.40 5.70
CA VAL A 19 -35.88 45.54 6.89
C VAL A 19 -35.61 44.08 6.51
N ALA A 20 -36.26 43.56 5.46
CA ALA A 20 -35.98 42.22 4.93
C ALA A 20 -34.55 42.10 4.37
N GLY A 21 -34.03 43.13 3.70
CA GLY A 21 -32.66 43.16 3.20
C GLY A 21 -31.61 43.12 4.33
N TRP A 22 -31.84 43.87 5.41
CA TRP A 22 -30.96 43.86 6.59
C TRP A 22 -31.00 42.53 7.36
N LEU A 23 -32.17 41.89 7.46
CA LEU A 23 -32.30 40.57 8.09
C LEU A 23 -31.63 39.45 7.28
N VAL A 24 -31.69 39.51 5.95
CA VAL A 24 -30.99 38.56 5.07
C VAL A 24 -29.48 38.78 5.12
N ALA A 25 -29.01 40.03 5.11
CA ALA A 25 -27.59 40.35 5.26
C ALA A 25 -27.03 39.90 6.62
N PHE A 26 -27.79 40.09 7.70
CA PHE A 26 -27.44 39.60 9.04
C PHE A 26 -27.42 38.07 9.11
N ALA A 27 -28.35 37.38 8.46
CA ALA A 27 -28.39 35.92 8.40
C ALA A 27 -27.20 35.34 7.61
N VAL A 28 -26.79 35.99 6.51
CA VAL A 28 -25.62 35.57 5.70
C VAL A 28 -24.31 35.83 6.45
N LEU A 29 -24.17 36.98 7.12
CA LEU A 29 -23.02 37.28 7.99
C LEU A 29 -22.94 36.32 9.19
N ALA A 30 -24.08 35.97 9.79
CA ALA A 30 -24.13 34.98 10.86
C ALA A 30 -23.72 33.58 10.35
N MET A 31 -24.18 33.16 9.17
CA MET A 31 -23.79 31.87 8.57
C MET A 31 -22.29 31.78 8.26
N LEU A 32 -21.68 32.87 7.76
CA LEU A 32 -20.25 32.96 7.49
C LEU A 32 -19.41 32.95 8.78
N ALA A 33 -19.88 33.62 9.84
CA ALA A 33 -19.21 33.63 11.14
C ALA A 33 -19.22 32.25 11.82
N THR A 34 -20.29 31.46 11.69
CA THR A 34 -20.37 30.10 12.25
C THR A 34 -19.42 29.12 11.54
N GLY A 35 -19.22 29.28 10.22
CA GLY A 35 -18.27 28.47 9.44
C GLY A 35 -16.82 28.67 9.88
N ALA A 36 -16.40 29.92 10.09
CA ALA A 36 -15.04 30.24 10.52
C ALA A 36 -14.70 29.67 11.91
N LEU A 37 -15.66 29.68 12.86
CA LEU A 37 -15.46 29.12 14.19
C LEU A 37 -15.38 27.58 14.20
N ALA A 38 -16.19 26.91 13.38
CA ALA A 38 -16.13 25.45 13.23
C ALA A 38 -14.83 24.98 12.57
N GLN A 39 -14.28 25.77 11.64
CA GLN A 39 -13.02 25.46 10.97
C GLN A 39 -11.80 25.64 11.87
N GLY A 40 -11.76 26.70 12.69
CA GLY A 40 -10.68 26.93 13.67
C GLY A 40 -10.60 25.82 14.72
N ALA A 41 -11.74 25.35 15.22
CA ALA A 41 -11.81 24.26 16.20
C ALA A 41 -11.21 22.94 15.68
N GLY A 42 -11.33 22.67 14.37
CA GLY A 42 -10.75 21.49 13.73
C GLY A 42 -9.22 21.54 13.62
N LEU A 43 -8.66 22.70 13.29
CA LEU A 43 -7.21 22.89 13.22
C LEU A 43 -6.54 22.83 14.60
N ASP A 44 -7.19 23.40 15.61
CA ASP A 44 -6.69 23.33 16.99
C ASP A 44 -6.75 21.90 17.56
N ALA A 45 -7.74 21.10 17.15
CA ALA A 45 -7.79 19.68 17.48
C ALA A 45 -6.65 18.91 16.81
N LEU A 46 -6.38 19.15 15.53
CA LEU A 46 -5.27 18.53 14.81
C LEU A 46 -3.92 18.89 15.44
N ASP A 47 -3.73 20.14 15.84
CA ASP A 47 -2.51 20.60 16.50
C ASP A 47 -2.29 19.91 17.88
N ARG A 48 -3.38 19.60 18.61
CA ARG A 48 -3.32 18.74 19.81
C ARG A 48 -2.94 17.30 19.46
N ASP A 49 -3.56 16.72 18.43
CA ASP A 49 -3.25 15.36 17.96
C ASP A 49 -1.76 15.26 17.58
N ILE A 50 -1.22 16.23 16.83
CA ILE A 50 0.20 16.30 16.44
C ILE A 50 1.12 16.36 17.66
N ARG A 51 0.78 17.16 18.68
CA ARG A 51 1.57 17.20 19.93
C ARG A 51 1.57 15.86 20.64
N GLN A 52 0.41 15.21 20.73
CA GLN A 52 0.30 13.89 21.34
C GLN A 52 1.16 12.88 20.60
N TRP A 53 1.05 12.82 19.27
CA TRP A 53 1.84 11.89 18.45
C TRP A 53 3.34 12.16 18.52
N LYS A 54 3.78 13.42 18.62
CA LYS A 54 5.18 13.75 18.91
C LYS A 54 5.65 13.15 20.22
N SER A 55 4.82 13.26 21.28
CA SER A 55 5.13 12.65 22.57
C SER A 55 5.21 11.13 22.46
N ASP A 56 4.23 10.50 21.80
CA ASP A 56 4.19 9.05 21.65
C ASP A 56 5.39 8.51 20.87
N VAL A 57 5.76 9.18 19.76
CA VAL A 57 6.96 8.84 18.96
C VAL A 57 8.23 8.98 19.81
N ALA A 58 8.35 10.05 20.58
CA ALA A 58 9.50 10.27 21.46
C ALA A 58 9.59 9.21 22.57
N ASP A 59 8.46 8.80 23.14
CA ASP A 59 8.39 7.79 24.18
C ASP A 59 8.70 6.39 23.62
N ILE A 60 8.18 6.05 22.44
CA ILE A 60 8.53 4.81 21.74
C ILE A 60 10.02 4.79 21.41
N GLN A 61 10.58 5.90 20.93
CA GLN A 61 12.02 6.00 20.66
C GLN A 61 12.85 5.74 21.93
N LYS A 62 12.49 6.32 23.07
CA LYS A 62 13.16 6.06 24.35
C LYS A 62 13.06 4.60 24.77
N GLN A 63 11.86 4.01 24.64
CA GLN A 63 11.65 2.61 24.97
C GLN A 63 12.50 1.70 24.08
N LEU A 64 12.58 1.97 22.78
CA LEU A 64 13.37 1.19 21.82
C LEU A 64 14.89 1.27 22.09
N GLN A 65 15.36 2.33 22.74
CA GLN A 65 16.77 2.47 23.16
C GLN A 65 17.11 1.68 24.43
N ARG A 66 16.12 1.16 25.17
CA ARG A 66 16.38 0.41 26.41
C ARG A 66 17.05 -0.93 26.08
N PRO A 67 18.18 -1.26 26.73
CA PRO A 67 18.76 -2.60 26.61
C PRO A 67 17.83 -3.61 27.26
N GLY A 68 17.72 -4.80 26.66
CA GLY A 68 17.00 -5.93 27.26
C GLY A 68 15.47 -5.93 27.13
N LEU A 69 14.87 -5.15 26.21
CA LEU A 69 13.43 -5.24 25.89
C LEU A 69 13.00 -6.70 25.65
N GLU A 70 11.82 -7.13 26.09
CA GLU A 70 11.29 -8.44 25.73
C GLU A 70 10.67 -8.45 24.32
N ASN A 71 10.45 -9.63 23.72
CA ASN A 71 9.83 -9.72 22.39
C ASN A 71 8.38 -9.22 22.40
N GLU A 72 7.64 -9.47 23.48
CA GLU A 72 6.27 -8.99 23.66
C GLU A 72 6.22 -7.46 23.72
N GLU A 73 7.14 -6.85 24.47
CA GLU A 73 7.30 -5.39 24.53
C GLU A 73 7.63 -4.83 23.15
N LEU A 74 8.54 -5.46 22.40
CA LEU A 74 8.91 -5.02 21.04
C LEU A 74 7.72 -5.10 20.07
N ASN A 75 6.94 -6.18 20.13
CA ASN A 75 5.72 -6.31 19.33
C ASN A 75 4.68 -5.24 19.68
N SER A 76 4.50 -4.94 20.97
CA SER A 76 3.60 -3.88 21.43
C SER A 76 4.02 -2.50 20.91
N LEU A 77 5.33 -2.20 20.93
CA LEU A 77 5.89 -0.95 20.39
C LEU A 77 5.65 -0.82 18.89
N ARG A 78 5.81 -1.90 18.14
CA ARG A 78 5.54 -1.92 16.69
C ARG A 78 4.07 -1.71 16.37
N SER A 79 3.17 -2.36 17.12
CA SER A 79 1.72 -2.17 16.98
C SER A 79 1.33 -0.71 17.23
N ARG A 80 1.90 -0.09 18.27
CA ARG A 80 1.70 1.34 18.57
C ARG A 80 2.21 2.24 17.45
N LEU A 81 3.41 1.96 16.89
CA LEU A 81 3.95 2.72 15.74
C LEU A 81 3.06 2.61 14.50
N GLU A 82 2.55 1.43 14.18
CA GLU A 82 1.68 1.22 13.01
C GLU A 82 0.33 1.95 13.18
N SER A 83 -0.23 1.90 14.39
CA SER A 83 -1.44 2.65 14.74
C SER A 83 -1.22 4.16 14.59
N LEU A 84 -0.11 4.70 15.11
CA LEU A 84 0.25 6.12 14.97
C LEU A 84 0.41 6.50 13.50
N ARG A 85 1.15 5.71 12.73
CA ARG A 85 1.37 5.95 11.28
C ARG A 85 0.05 5.99 10.53
N THR A 86 -0.86 5.06 10.80
CA THR A 86 -2.18 5.03 10.18
C THR A 86 -3.00 6.28 10.52
N GLN A 87 -2.96 6.73 11.78
CA GLN A 87 -3.67 7.93 12.22
C GLN A 87 -3.10 9.21 11.58
N ILE A 88 -1.76 9.33 11.52
CA ILE A 88 -1.05 10.45 10.88
C ILE A 88 -1.42 10.54 9.40
N LEU A 89 -1.35 9.41 8.68
CA LEU A 89 -1.66 9.37 7.25
C LEU A 89 -3.11 9.77 6.97
N ARG A 90 -4.07 9.29 7.76
CA ARG A 90 -5.48 9.68 7.63
C ARG A 90 -5.66 11.19 7.78
N ARG A 91 -5.09 11.80 8.82
CA ARG A 91 -5.20 13.26 9.02
C ARG A 91 -4.49 14.06 7.93
N SER A 92 -3.38 13.55 7.42
CA SER A 92 -2.68 14.15 6.29
C SER A 92 -3.55 14.13 5.03
N ASP A 93 -4.22 13.01 4.75
CA ASP A 93 -5.14 12.90 3.62
C ASP A 93 -6.36 13.82 3.77
N ASP A 94 -6.88 13.99 5.00
CA ASP A 94 -7.98 14.90 5.30
C ASP A 94 -7.62 16.39 5.05
N LEU A 95 -6.33 16.76 5.11
CA LEU A 95 -5.86 18.13 4.89
C LEU A 95 -5.66 18.50 3.42
N LYS A 96 -5.35 17.53 2.55
CA LYS A 96 -5.15 17.74 1.11
C LYS A 96 -6.28 18.54 0.44
N PRO A 97 -7.57 18.15 0.56
CA PRO A 97 -8.65 18.89 -0.08
C PRO A 97 -8.78 20.33 0.42
N ARG A 98 -8.49 20.58 1.71
CA ARG A 98 -8.51 21.95 2.25
C ARG A 98 -7.40 22.82 1.70
N LEU A 99 -6.19 22.28 1.52
CA LEU A 99 -5.10 23.00 0.89
C LEU A 99 -5.42 23.34 -0.56
N ASP A 100 -6.06 22.42 -1.28
CA ASP A 100 -6.50 22.64 -2.66
C ASP A 100 -7.61 23.71 -2.75
N GLU A 101 -8.57 23.69 -1.82
CA GLU A 101 -9.62 24.70 -1.72
C GLU A 101 -9.02 26.10 -1.46
N LEU A 102 -8.14 26.24 -0.46
CA LEU A 102 -7.48 27.51 -0.14
C LEU A 102 -6.62 28.03 -1.30
N LYS A 103 -5.93 27.12 -2.00
CA LYS A 103 -5.16 27.47 -3.19
C LYS A 103 -6.09 27.97 -4.31
N THR A 104 -7.20 27.29 -4.54
CA THR A 104 -8.20 27.68 -5.54
C THR A 104 -8.81 29.04 -5.20
N SER A 105 -9.14 29.29 -3.92
CA SER A 105 -9.64 30.60 -3.46
C SER A 105 -8.62 31.71 -3.71
N LEU A 106 -7.34 31.49 -3.39
CA LEU A 106 -6.29 32.47 -3.68
C LEU A 106 -6.10 32.71 -5.18
N GLU A 107 -6.22 31.68 -6.02
CA GLU A 107 -6.16 31.80 -7.47
C GLU A 107 -7.34 32.61 -8.03
N GLN A 108 -8.54 32.46 -7.47
CA GLN A 108 -9.72 33.27 -7.84
C GLN A 108 -9.56 34.75 -7.49
N LEU A 109 -8.84 35.09 -6.41
CA LEU A 109 -8.54 36.50 -6.06
C LEU A 109 -7.49 37.12 -6.99
N GLY A 110 -6.72 36.31 -7.73
CA GLY A 110 -5.67 36.76 -8.63
C GLY A 110 -4.44 37.36 -7.90
N PRO A 111 -3.34 37.59 -8.64
CA PRO A 111 -2.14 38.22 -8.10
C PRO A 111 -2.43 39.65 -7.64
N ALA A 112 -1.70 40.11 -6.62
CA ALA A 112 -1.77 41.51 -6.20
C ALA A 112 -1.38 42.43 -7.38
N PRO A 113 -2.07 43.56 -7.60
CA PRO A 113 -1.77 44.45 -8.71
C PRO A 113 -0.37 45.07 -8.55
N ASP A 114 0.46 45.00 -9.60
CA ASP A 114 1.85 45.48 -9.62
C ASP A 114 2.00 47.02 -9.49
N GLY A 115 0.90 47.78 -9.44
CA GLY A 115 0.95 49.25 -9.45
C GLY A 115 -0.39 49.98 -9.31
N GLY A 116 -1.33 49.44 -8.53
CA GLY A 116 -2.63 50.08 -8.29
C GLY A 116 -3.16 49.87 -6.88
N THR A 117 -3.96 50.83 -6.38
CA THR A 117 -4.60 50.75 -5.06
C THR A 117 -5.67 49.66 -5.08
N GLU A 118 -5.35 48.50 -4.53
CA GLU A 118 -6.34 47.47 -4.21
C GLU A 118 -7.28 47.97 -3.11
N THR A 119 -8.57 47.61 -3.19
CA THR A 119 -9.51 47.92 -2.11
C THR A 119 -9.04 47.23 -0.81
N PRO A 120 -8.97 47.94 0.33
CA PRO A 120 -8.49 47.38 1.60
C PRO A 120 -9.13 46.04 1.99
N ASP A 121 -10.41 45.85 1.65
CA ASP A 121 -11.16 44.62 1.91
C ASP A 121 -10.58 43.39 1.16
N ILE A 122 -10.21 43.54 -0.12
CA ILE A 122 -9.64 42.45 -0.93
C ILE A 122 -8.22 42.14 -0.45
N ALA A 123 -7.44 43.17 -0.10
CA ALA A 123 -6.11 43.00 0.46
C ALA A 123 -6.15 42.28 1.82
N ASN A 124 -7.13 42.60 2.67
CA ASN A 124 -7.35 41.91 3.95
C ASN A 124 -7.79 40.46 3.73
N GLN A 125 -8.70 40.21 2.78
CA GLN A 125 -9.16 38.86 2.44
C GLN A 125 -8.03 37.99 1.89
N ARG A 126 -7.19 38.51 0.98
CA ARG A 126 -6.02 37.79 0.46
C ARG A 126 -5.06 37.42 1.60
N ARG A 127 -4.80 38.36 2.52
CA ARG A 127 -3.92 38.12 3.68
C ARG A 127 -4.46 37.02 4.58
N ALA A 128 -5.76 37.06 4.93
CA ALA A 128 -6.38 36.04 5.77
C ALA A 128 -6.32 34.64 5.13
N LEU A 129 -6.61 34.53 3.83
CA LEU A 129 -6.52 33.25 3.09
C LEU A 129 -5.08 32.74 3.01
N GLN A 130 -4.10 33.63 2.84
CA GLN A 130 -2.68 33.28 2.82
C GLN A 130 -2.21 32.78 4.20
N GLU A 131 -2.58 33.47 5.28
CA GLU A 131 -2.28 33.07 6.66
C GLU A 131 -2.88 31.70 7.00
N GLU A 132 -4.13 31.45 6.59
CA GLU A 132 -4.78 30.15 6.78
C GLU A 132 -4.06 29.04 6.00
N ARG A 133 -3.72 29.27 4.74
CA ARG A 133 -2.96 28.32 3.91
C ARG A 133 -1.60 27.99 4.54
N GLU A 134 -0.88 29.01 5.02
CA GLU A 134 0.41 28.81 5.68
C GLU A 134 0.27 28.00 6.96
N ARG A 135 -0.77 28.26 7.76
CA ARG A 135 -1.07 27.49 8.97
C ARG A 135 -1.37 26.02 8.64
N VAL A 136 -2.23 25.75 7.66
CA VAL A 136 -2.57 24.38 7.24
C VAL A 136 -1.34 23.67 6.64
N SER A 137 -0.56 24.35 5.81
CA SER A 137 0.67 23.80 5.24
C SER A 137 1.73 23.47 6.30
N ALA A 138 1.84 24.29 7.34
CA ALA A 138 2.73 24.02 8.46
C ALA A 138 2.31 22.76 9.24
N LEU A 139 1.01 22.54 9.45
CA LEU A 139 0.49 21.31 10.06
C LEU A 139 0.75 20.09 9.18
N GLN A 140 0.52 20.21 7.86
CA GLN A 140 0.83 19.15 6.90
C GLN A 140 2.29 18.71 6.97
N LYS A 141 3.23 19.66 6.95
CA LYS A 141 4.68 19.35 7.05
C LYS A 141 5.03 18.65 8.36
N GLN A 142 4.36 18.99 9.46
CA GLN A 142 4.56 18.31 10.74
C GLN A 142 4.07 16.85 10.71
N LEU A 143 2.94 16.59 10.06
CA LEU A 143 2.43 15.23 9.85
C LEU A 143 3.39 14.41 8.97
N ASP A 144 3.87 14.98 7.88
CA ASP A 144 4.82 14.32 6.98
C ASP A 144 6.11 13.93 7.73
N LEU A 145 6.66 14.86 8.53
CA LEU A 145 7.84 14.60 9.36
C LEU A 145 7.59 13.48 10.38
N LEU A 146 6.44 13.51 11.06
CA LEU A 146 6.07 12.47 12.03
C LEU A 146 5.91 11.10 11.37
N SER A 147 5.32 11.06 10.18
CA SER A 147 5.17 9.82 9.39
C SER A 147 6.53 9.20 9.08
N VAL A 148 7.49 10.02 8.63
CA VAL A 148 8.87 9.58 8.35
C VAL A 148 9.57 9.09 9.63
N GLN A 149 9.41 9.79 10.74
CA GLN A 149 10.00 9.38 12.03
C GLN A 149 9.43 8.04 12.51
N ALA A 150 8.12 7.84 12.41
CA ALA A 150 7.48 6.57 12.77
C ALA A 150 7.98 5.41 11.90
N ASP A 151 8.17 5.64 10.59
CA ASP A 151 8.70 4.63 9.66
C ASP A 151 10.16 4.24 9.98
N GLN A 152 10.99 5.23 10.31
CA GLN A 152 12.37 4.99 10.76
C GLN A 152 12.42 4.16 12.05
N LEU A 153 11.56 4.45 13.03
CA LEU A 153 11.47 3.66 14.26
C LEU A 153 10.96 2.25 14.02
N SER A 154 9.99 2.08 13.12
CA SER A 154 9.48 0.75 12.73
C SER A 154 10.58 -0.11 12.09
N THR A 155 11.38 0.50 11.22
CA THR A 155 12.55 -0.15 10.59
C THR A 155 13.58 -0.57 11.63
N ARG A 156 13.96 0.32 12.56
CA ARG A 156 14.88 -0.01 13.66
C ARG A 156 14.35 -1.15 14.54
N ALA A 157 13.05 -1.16 14.85
CA ALA A 157 12.45 -2.24 15.63
C ALA A 157 12.55 -3.60 14.90
N ALA A 158 12.42 -3.60 13.57
CA ALA A 158 12.63 -4.80 12.76
C ALA A 158 14.09 -5.29 12.78
N GLU A 159 15.05 -4.37 12.68
CA GLU A 159 16.48 -4.70 12.77
C GLU A 159 16.84 -5.35 14.12
N ILE A 160 16.33 -4.81 15.23
CA ILE A 160 16.53 -5.37 16.58
C ILE A 160 15.97 -6.79 16.66
N GLN A 161 14.77 -7.02 16.12
CA GLN A 161 14.14 -8.35 16.12
C GLN A 161 14.93 -9.36 15.28
N HIS A 162 15.38 -8.95 14.09
CA HIS A 162 16.20 -9.80 13.23
C HIS A 162 17.52 -10.16 13.91
N ALA A 163 18.22 -9.18 14.49
CA ALA A 163 19.49 -9.43 15.21
C ALA A 163 19.31 -10.42 16.37
N ARG A 164 18.19 -10.35 17.09
CA ARG A 164 17.86 -11.29 18.18
C ARG A 164 17.48 -12.67 17.68
N PHE A 165 16.70 -12.75 16.60
CA PHE A 165 16.38 -14.02 15.97
C PHE A 165 17.67 -14.73 15.54
N PHE A 166 18.60 -14.01 14.91
CA PHE A 166 19.91 -14.57 14.57
C PHE A 166 20.69 -15.00 15.82
N ARG A 167 20.74 -14.18 16.87
CA ARG A 167 21.36 -14.60 18.14
C ARG A 167 20.71 -15.85 18.73
N MET A 168 19.39 -15.95 18.81
CA MET A 168 18.69 -17.15 19.31
C MET A 168 18.95 -18.38 18.45
N VAL A 169 18.97 -18.22 17.12
CA VAL A 169 19.27 -19.31 16.18
C VAL A 169 20.72 -19.80 16.32
N PHE A 170 21.65 -18.91 16.66
CA PHE A 170 23.08 -19.24 16.78
C PHE A 170 23.57 -19.52 18.23
N GLU A 171 22.91 -19.03 19.29
CA GLU A 171 23.37 -19.15 20.68
C GLU A 171 22.84 -20.38 21.42
N THR A 172 21.70 -20.97 21.06
CA THR A 172 21.27 -22.24 21.70
C THR A 172 20.26 -22.97 20.83
N SER A 173 20.62 -24.19 20.41
CA SER A 173 19.66 -25.19 19.97
C SER A 173 18.69 -25.54 21.11
N ARG A 174 17.67 -24.72 21.37
CA ARG A 174 16.44 -25.24 21.98
C ARG A 174 15.70 -25.97 20.88
N SER A 175 16.08 -27.24 20.76
CA SER A 175 15.59 -28.28 19.86
C SER A 175 14.35 -27.88 19.04
N ALA A 176 14.47 -27.91 17.71
CA ALA A 176 13.36 -27.79 16.76
C ALA A 176 12.21 -28.81 16.99
N LEU A 177 12.38 -29.71 17.95
CA LEU A 177 11.44 -30.72 18.41
C LEU A 177 10.63 -30.32 19.66
N ASN A 178 10.80 -29.11 20.23
CA ASN A 178 9.99 -28.68 21.38
C ASN A 178 8.57 -28.26 20.92
N PRO A 179 7.50 -28.97 21.32
CA PRO A 179 6.13 -28.66 20.90
C PRO A 179 5.66 -27.27 21.32
N LEU A 180 6.17 -26.73 22.43
CA LEU A 180 5.81 -25.39 22.91
C LEU A 180 6.25 -24.28 21.94
N VAL A 181 7.38 -24.45 21.25
CA VAL A 181 7.85 -23.48 20.23
C VAL A 181 6.91 -23.44 19.02
N TRP A 182 6.33 -24.58 18.67
CA TRP A 182 5.35 -24.68 17.58
C TRP A 182 3.97 -24.15 17.99
N ILE A 183 3.58 -24.30 19.26
CA ILE A 183 2.31 -23.77 19.79
C ILE A 183 2.38 -22.23 19.93
N GLU A 184 3.47 -21.69 20.47
CA GLU A 184 3.72 -20.24 20.52
C GLU A 184 3.88 -19.67 19.09
N GLY A 185 4.59 -20.37 18.20
CA GLY A 185 4.67 -20.02 16.78
C GLY A 185 3.32 -20.05 16.07
N ALA A 186 2.42 -20.96 16.42
CA ALA A 186 1.08 -21.05 15.85
C ALA A 186 0.20 -19.83 16.22
N SER A 187 0.34 -19.30 17.43
CA SER A 187 -0.33 -18.03 17.79
C SER A 187 0.21 -16.85 16.98
N GLY A 188 1.53 -16.81 16.75
CA GLY A 188 2.15 -15.82 15.86
C GLY A 188 1.73 -15.95 14.38
N LEU A 189 1.42 -17.17 13.92
CA LEU A 189 0.86 -17.41 12.58
C LEU A 189 -0.56 -16.84 12.45
N GLN A 190 -1.35 -16.84 13.52
CA GLN A 190 -2.70 -16.28 13.52
C GLN A 190 -2.65 -14.76 13.39
N THR A 191 -1.80 -14.09 14.17
CA THR A 191 -1.54 -12.64 14.04
C THR A 191 -0.93 -12.31 12.68
N LEU A 192 0.04 -13.09 12.20
CA LEU A 192 0.61 -12.91 10.87
C LEU A 192 -0.46 -13.08 9.78
N ASN A 193 -1.41 -14.01 9.94
CA ASN A 193 -2.52 -14.22 9.03
C ASN A 193 -3.53 -13.05 9.05
N GLU A 194 -3.84 -12.49 10.21
CA GLU A 194 -4.70 -11.30 10.33
C GLU A 194 -4.05 -10.06 9.69
N HIS A 195 -2.74 -9.89 9.88
CA HIS A 195 -1.99 -8.80 9.27
C HIS A 195 -1.80 -9.01 7.75
N LEU A 196 -1.49 -10.23 7.28
CA LEU A 196 -1.38 -10.54 5.86
C LEU A 196 -2.73 -10.42 5.16
N SER A 197 -3.80 -10.96 5.75
CA SER A 197 -5.14 -10.90 5.18
C SER A 197 -5.67 -9.47 5.13
N SER A 198 -5.39 -8.63 6.13
CA SER A 198 -5.77 -7.21 6.07
C SER A 198 -4.97 -6.43 5.03
N ILE A 199 -3.67 -6.69 4.86
CA ILE A 199 -2.85 -6.07 3.79
C ILE A 199 -3.34 -6.52 2.42
N VAL A 200 -3.58 -7.82 2.22
CA VAL A 200 -4.06 -8.37 0.95
C VAL A 200 -5.47 -7.87 0.65
N HIS A 201 -6.38 -7.88 1.62
CA HIS A 201 -7.76 -7.45 1.43
C HIS A 201 -7.88 -5.94 1.22
N SER A 202 -7.08 -5.12 1.91
CA SER A 202 -7.05 -3.67 1.70
C SER A 202 -6.41 -3.29 0.36
N TRP A 203 -5.37 -4.01 -0.06
CA TRP A 203 -4.80 -3.84 -1.39
C TRP A 203 -5.78 -4.27 -2.48
N TRP A 204 -6.42 -5.43 -2.33
CA TRP A 204 -7.41 -5.96 -3.28
C TRP A 204 -8.67 -5.08 -3.37
N SER A 205 -9.18 -4.59 -2.24
CA SER A 205 -10.35 -3.70 -2.20
C SER A 205 -10.05 -2.30 -2.75
N LYS A 206 -8.84 -1.75 -2.53
CA LYS A 206 -8.41 -0.53 -3.21
C LYS A 206 -8.22 -0.74 -4.71
N GLN A 207 -7.63 -1.86 -5.10
CA GLN A 207 -7.31 -2.13 -6.50
C GLN A 207 -8.54 -2.50 -7.34
N LEU A 208 -9.61 -3.05 -6.74
CA LEU A 208 -10.84 -3.42 -7.46
C LEU A 208 -12.05 -2.55 -7.13
N GLY A 209 -12.11 -1.95 -5.94
CA GLY A 209 -13.27 -1.20 -5.46
C GLY A 209 -13.47 0.16 -6.15
N GLY A 210 -12.43 0.70 -6.78
CA GLY A 210 -12.50 1.93 -7.58
C GLY A 210 -12.53 1.70 -9.10
N LEU A 211 -12.50 0.44 -9.57
CA LEU A 211 -12.41 0.16 -11.00
C LEU A 211 -13.79 0.11 -11.65
N GLY A 212 -14.01 0.95 -12.66
CA GLY A 212 -15.16 0.81 -13.54
C GLY A 212 -15.11 -0.51 -14.33
N THR A 213 -16.25 -0.97 -14.87
CA THR A 213 -16.35 -2.21 -15.66
C THR A 213 -15.31 -2.31 -16.78
N VAL A 214 -14.98 -1.18 -17.41
CA VAL A 214 -13.95 -1.09 -18.46
C VAL A 214 -12.54 -1.36 -17.91
N GLN A 215 -12.20 -0.85 -16.73
CA GLN A 215 -10.89 -1.08 -16.12
C GLN A 215 -10.73 -2.53 -15.63
N LEU A 216 -11.81 -3.16 -15.15
CA LEU A 216 -11.84 -4.59 -14.84
C LEU A 216 -11.60 -5.45 -16.09
N LEU A 217 -12.24 -5.10 -17.21
CA LEU A 217 -11.99 -5.77 -18.50
C LEU A 217 -10.54 -5.58 -18.96
N LEU A 218 -9.98 -4.37 -18.86
CA LEU A 218 -8.59 -4.12 -19.20
C LEU A 218 -7.63 -4.90 -18.31
N LEU A 219 -7.92 -5.03 -17.01
CA LEU A 219 -7.13 -5.85 -16.09
C LEU A 219 -7.18 -7.34 -16.50
N ALA A 220 -8.36 -7.87 -16.81
CA ALA A 220 -8.53 -9.24 -17.28
C ALA A 220 -7.75 -9.50 -18.57
N VAL A 221 -7.77 -8.54 -19.51
CA VAL A 221 -7.00 -8.61 -20.76
C VAL A 221 -5.49 -8.60 -20.48
N LYS A 222 -5.00 -7.75 -19.58
CA LYS A 222 -3.57 -7.72 -19.19
C LYS A 222 -3.12 -9.04 -18.54
N ILE A 223 -3.96 -9.63 -17.67
CA ILE A 223 -3.68 -10.94 -17.06
C ILE A 223 -3.63 -12.03 -18.14
N ALA A 224 -4.61 -12.05 -19.05
CA ALA A 224 -4.63 -13.00 -20.16
C ALA A 224 -3.40 -12.85 -21.07
N ALA A 225 -2.99 -11.62 -21.37
CA ALA A 225 -1.79 -11.32 -22.14
C ALA A 225 -0.51 -11.78 -21.43
N ALA A 226 -0.40 -11.59 -20.11
CA ALA A 226 0.73 -12.06 -19.32
C ALA A 226 0.87 -13.59 -19.36
N VAL A 227 -0.25 -14.31 -19.22
CA VAL A 227 -0.30 -15.77 -19.31
C VAL A 227 0.07 -16.24 -20.73
N ALA A 228 -0.49 -15.60 -21.76
CA ALA A 228 -0.19 -15.90 -23.15
C ALA A 228 1.31 -15.70 -23.48
N ALA A 229 1.91 -14.62 -22.98
CA ALA A 229 3.34 -14.35 -23.13
C ALA A 229 4.21 -15.42 -22.43
N GLY A 230 3.80 -15.88 -21.24
CA GLY A 230 4.46 -17.00 -20.57
C GLY A 230 4.40 -18.31 -21.36
N ILE A 231 3.25 -18.61 -21.97
CA ILE A 231 3.07 -19.79 -22.84
C ILE A 231 3.93 -19.66 -24.10
N ALA A 232 3.91 -18.49 -24.75
CA ALA A 232 4.71 -18.23 -25.95
C ALA A 232 6.21 -18.35 -25.65
N MET A 233 6.68 -17.79 -24.52
CA MET A 233 8.07 -17.93 -24.08
C MET A 233 8.44 -19.40 -23.84
N ARG A 234 7.56 -20.19 -23.22
CA ARG A 234 7.78 -21.62 -23.05
C ARG A 234 7.88 -22.35 -24.38
N MET A 235 7.03 -22.02 -25.36
CA MET A 235 7.08 -22.60 -26.71
C MET A 235 8.38 -22.26 -27.43
N ILE A 236 8.77 -20.98 -27.41
CA ILE A 236 10.02 -20.49 -28.02
C ILE A 236 11.24 -21.16 -27.38
N LEU A 237 11.31 -21.20 -26.04
CA LEU A 237 12.42 -21.81 -25.34
C LEU A 237 12.47 -23.34 -25.57
N ASN A 238 11.34 -24.02 -25.66
CA ASN A 238 11.31 -25.44 -26.01
C ASN A 238 11.71 -25.70 -27.47
N TRP A 239 11.49 -24.74 -28.37
CA TRP A 239 11.93 -24.81 -29.75
C TRP A 239 13.45 -24.54 -29.89
N LEU A 240 13.97 -23.49 -29.24
CA LEU A 240 15.40 -23.15 -29.25
C LEU A 240 16.28 -24.15 -28.47
N LEU A 241 15.77 -24.65 -27.34
CA LEU A 241 16.50 -25.54 -26.42
C LEU A 241 15.95 -26.98 -26.47
N GLY A 242 15.26 -27.33 -27.56
CA GLY A 242 14.63 -28.63 -27.77
C GLY A 242 15.66 -29.76 -27.81
N PRO A 243 15.40 -30.92 -27.17
CA PRO A 243 16.32 -32.04 -27.24
C PRO A 243 16.39 -32.60 -28.66
N ASN A 244 17.60 -32.93 -29.11
CA ASN A 244 17.76 -33.76 -30.31
C ASN A 244 17.43 -35.21 -29.91
N THR A 245 16.15 -35.56 -29.96
CA THR A 245 15.62 -36.87 -29.49
C THR A 245 16.04 -38.05 -30.38
N ALA A 246 16.81 -37.80 -31.44
CA ALA A 246 17.36 -38.81 -32.33
C ALA A 246 18.42 -39.71 -31.66
N ASN A 247 19.03 -39.29 -30.55
CA ASN A 247 20.09 -40.04 -29.89
C ASN A 247 19.54 -41.04 -28.85
N VAL A 248 19.58 -42.32 -29.20
CA VAL A 248 19.11 -43.45 -28.36
C VAL A 248 20.02 -43.70 -27.13
N HIS A 249 21.26 -43.22 -27.16
CA HIS A 249 22.23 -43.31 -26.05
C HIS A 249 22.76 -41.92 -25.64
N PRO A 250 22.07 -41.21 -24.73
CA PRO A 250 22.47 -39.89 -24.30
C PRO A 250 23.66 -39.93 -23.34
N SER A 251 24.64 -39.08 -23.61
CA SER A 251 25.81 -38.81 -22.78
C SER A 251 25.41 -38.20 -21.43
N THR A 252 26.26 -38.33 -20.41
CA THR A 252 26.03 -37.78 -19.05
C THR A 252 25.78 -36.26 -19.08
N LEU A 253 26.43 -35.55 -20.01
CA LEU A 253 26.28 -34.11 -20.21
C LEU A 253 24.89 -33.76 -20.78
N GLU A 254 24.37 -34.53 -21.74
CA GLU A 254 23.02 -34.32 -22.29
C GLU A 254 21.92 -34.59 -21.26
N ARG A 255 22.14 -35.54 -20.35
CA ARG A 255 21.23 -35.80 -19.21
C ARG A 255 21.21 -34.64 -18.22
N LEU A 256 22.39 -34.10 -17.87
CA LEU A 256 22.51 -32.94 -16.98
C LEU A 256 21.91 -31.68 -17.63
N TRP A 257 22.19 -31.44 -18.91
CA TRP A 257 21.66 -30.32 -19.67
C TRP A 257 20.14 -30.34 -19.76
N ARG A 258 19.53 -31.53 -19.86
CA ARG A 258 18.07 -31.68 -19.83
C ARG A 258 17.43 -31.26 -18.50
N VAL A 259 18.10 -31.50 -17.38
CA VAL A 259 17.63 -31.05 -16.06
C VAL A 259 17.85 -29.54 -15.91
N PHE A 260 18.97 -29.03 -16.42
CA PHE A 260 19.32 -27.61 -16.33
C PHE A 260 18.42 -26.73 -17.22
N ARG A 261 18.18 -27.10 -18.48
CA ARG A 261 17.25 -26.38 -19.39
C ARG A 261 15.87 -26.29 -18.79
N ALA A 262 15.42 -27.36 -18.15
CA ALA A 262 14.11 -27.46 -17.55
C ALA A 262 13.94 -26.48 -16.39
N ALA A 263 14.96 -26.36 -15.53
CA ALA A 263 14.99 -25.34 -14.51
C ALA A 263 14.96 -23.93 -15.13
N ILE A 264 15.74 -23.66 -16.18
CA ILE A 264 15.75 -22.36 -16.85
C ILE A 264 14.39 -22.01 -17.45
N VAL A 265 13.78 -22.91 -18.21
CA VAL A 265 12.49 -22.68 -18.88
C VAL A 265 11.37 -22.51 -17.85
N ASP A 266 11.30 -23.38 -16.85
CA ASP A 266 10.25 -23.31 -15.84
C ASP A 266 10.39 -22.07 -14.95
N THR A 267 11.61 -21.73 -14.50
CA THR A 267 11.86 -20.51 -13.69
C THR A 267 11.65 -19.24 -14.50
N GLY A 268 12.19 -19.18 -15.72
CA GLY A 268 12.11 -18.00 -16.58
C GLY A 268 10.67 -17.66 -16.99
N CYS A 269 9.86 -18.67 -17.31
CA CYS A 269 8.45 -18.45 -17.63
C CYS A 269 7.65 -17.97 -16.41
N THR A 270 7.90 -18.54 -15.22
CA THR A 270 7.22 -18.10 -13.99
C THR A 270 7.60 -16.66 -13.62
N LEU A 271 8.89 -16.30 -13.72
CA LEU A 271 9.36 -14.93 -13.48
C LEU A 271 8.79 -13.94 -14.51
N LEU A 272 8.74 -14.31 -15.80
CA LEU A 272 8.20 -13.45 -16.84
C LEU A 272 6.70 -13.16 -16.62
N VAL A 273 5.91 -14.19 -16.31
CA VAL A 273 4.48 -14.01 -15.97
C VAL A 273 4.33 -13.13 -14.73
N ALA A 274 5.14 -13.35 -13.69
CA ALA A 274 5.10 -12.52 -12.49
C ALA A 274 5.45 -11.05 -12.77
N ILE A 275 6.51 -10.78 -13.53
CA ILE A 275 6.89 -9.41 -13.91
C ILE A 275 5.76 -8.74 -14.70
N LEU A 276 5.15 -9.43 -15.65
CA LEU A 276 4.05 -8.89 -16.45
C LEU A 276 2.79 -8.63 -15.61
N LEU A 277 2.48 -9.52 -14.67
CA LEU A 277 1.40 -9.30 -13.72
C LEU A 277 1.67 -8.12 -12.79
N PHE A 278 2.91 -7.97 -12.31
CA PHE A 278 3.32 -6.82 -11.51
C PHE A 278 3.08 -5.53 -12.29
N LEU A 279 3.61 -5.41 -13.50
CA LEU A 279 3.44 -4.23 -14.36
C LEU A 279 1.96 -3.98 -14.74
N ALA A 280 1.16 -5.03 -14.87
CA ALA A 280 -0.27 -4.90 -15.14
C ALA A 280 -1.04 -4.31 -13.95
N LEU A 281 -0.59 -4.63 -12.73
CA LEU A 281 -1.19 -4.25 -11.45
C LEU A 281 -0.63 -2.94 -10.87
N ASP A 282 0.57 -2.51 -11.27
CA ASP A 282 1.28 -1.33 -10.74
C ASP A 282 0.74 0.03 -11.27
N GLY A 283 -0.59 0.14 -11.35
CA GLY A 283 -1.27 1.33 -11.89
C GLY A 283 -1.47 2.48 -10.90
N SER A 284 -1.23 2.27 -9.60
CA SER A 284 -1.53 3.27 -8.57
C SER A 284 -0.88 2.92 -7.23
N GLU A 285 -0.06 3.83 -6.69
CA GLU A 285 0.37 3.95 -5.27
C GLU A 285 0.42 2.64 -4.44
N ALA A 286 1.04 1.59 -4.96
CA ALA A 286 1.23 0.37 -4.20
C ALA A 286 2.28 0.63 -3.11
N SER A 287 1.85 0.61 -1.85
CA SER A 287 2.72 0.70 -0.66
C SER A 287 3.93 -0.22 -0.81
N ASP A 288 5.13 0.28 -0.51
CA ASP A 288 6.39 -0.47 -0.63
C ASP A 288 6.40 -1.78 0.17
N GLN A 289 5.52 -1.93 1.17
CA GLN A 289 5.32 -3.17 1.89
C GLN A 289 4.59 -4.23 1.06
N ALA A 290 3.56 -3.85 0.30
CA ALA A 290 2.83 -4.76 -0.59
C ALA A 290 3.73 -5.27 -1.72
N ARG A 291 4.60 -4.40 -2.25
CA ARG A 291 5.61 -4.77 -3.26
C ARG A 291 6.59 -5.82 -2.75
N ARG A 292 7.07 -5.67 -1.50
CA ARG A 292 7.96 -6.65 -0.85
C ARG A 292 7.28 -8.00 -0.64
N VAL A 293 6.02 -8.01 -0.18
CA VAL A 293 5.24 -9.25 0.00
C VAL A 293 4.99 -9.94 -1.35
N TYR A 294 4.66 -9.18 -2.39
CA TYR A 294 4.47 -9.70 -3.75
C TYR A 294 5.73 -10.43 -4.26
N TRP A 295 6.90 -9.78 -4.19
CA TRP A 295 8.14 -10.40 -4.66
C TRP A 295 8.59 -11.58 -3.79
N ALA A 296 8.32 -11.56 -2.48
CA ALA A 296 8.56 -12.72 -1.62
C ALA A 296 7.69 -13.93 -2.02
N LEU A 297 6.41 -13.72 -2.30
CA LEU A 297 5.50 -14.76 -2.80
C LEU A 297 5.94 -15.30 -4.16
N VAL A 298 6.25 -14.41 -5.11
CA VAL A 298 6.73 -14.79 -6.44
C VAL A 298 8.00 -15.61 -6.35
N THR A 299 8.95 -15.19 -5.50
CA THR A 299 10.22 -15.91 -5.30
C THR A 299 9.96 -17.30 -4.70
N GLY A 300 9.07 -17.40 -3.70
CA GLY A 300 8.67 -18.69 -3.12
C GLY A 300 8.03 -19.63 -4.15
N ILE A 301 7.12 -19.13 -4.97
CA ILE A 301 6.49 -19.88 -6.07
C ILE A 301 7.54 -20.31 -7.10
N ALA A 302 8.45 -19.40 -7.48
CA ALA A 302 9.53 -19.70 -8.42
C ALA A 302 10.44 -20.82 -7.89
N ILE A 303 10.83 -20.77 -6.61
CA ILE A 303 11.62 -21.81 -5.96
C ILE A 303 10.86 -23.15 -5.98
N PHE A 304 9.58 -23.15 -5.63
CA PHE A 304 8.75 -24.36 -5.64
C PHE A 304 8.61 -24.97 -7.04
N VAL A 305 8.31 -24.16 -8.05
CA VAL A 305 8.20 -24.60 -9.46
C VAL A 305 9.53 -25.16 -9.95
N SER A 306 10.64 -24.48 -9.63
CA SER A 306 12.00 -24.94 -9.96
C SER A 306 12.31 -26.28 -9.32
N PHE A 307 11.97 -26.45 -8.04
CA PHE A 307 12.19 -27.69 -7.30
C PHE A 307 11.36 -28.84 -7.86
N ARG A 308 10.08 -28.60 -8.19
CA ARG A 308 9.21 -29.58 -8.84
C ARG A 308 9.75 -29.99 -10.21
N ALA A 309 10.21 -29.02 -11.00
CA ALA A 309 10.81 -29.23 -12.31
C ALA A 309 12.10 -30.06 -12.24
N PHE A 310 12.90 -29.82 -11.22
CA PHE A 310 14.15 -30.51 -10.92
C PHE A 310 13.89 -31.95 -10.46
N SER A 311 13.03 -32.13 -9.46
CA SER A 311 12.67 -33.44 -8.89
C SER A 311 12.06 -34.38 -9.95
N GLY A 312 11.09 -33.90 -10.73
CA GLY A 312 10.44 -34.72 -11.76
C GLY A 312 11.40 -35.21 -12.86
N ARG A 313 12.48 -34.48 -13.13
CA ARG A 313 13.43 -34.80 -14.21
C ARG A 313 14.66 -35.56 -13.75
N ILE A 314 15.01 -35.51 -12.46
CA ILE A 314 16.02 -36.38 -11.86
C ILE A 314 15.53 -37.82 -11.75
N PHE A 315 14.26 -37.99 -11.32
CA PHE A 315 13.70 -39.32 -11.13
C PHE A 315 13.10 -39.92 -12.41
N ALA A 316 12.71 -39.08 -13.38
CA ALA A 316 12.29 -39.43 -14.75
C ALA A 316 11.54 -40.78 -14.86
N PRO A 317 10.37 -40.93 -14.21
CA PRO A 317 9.68 -42.23 -14.07
C PRO A 317 9.21 -42.86 -15.39
N GLY A 318 9.08 -42.05 -16.46
CA GLY A 318 8.64 -42.51 -17.79
C GLY A 318 9.74 -42.75 -18.83
N GLU A 319 11.01 -42.42 -18.55
CA GLU A 319 12.12 -42.55 -19.52
C GLU A 319 13.33 -43.29 -18.91
N PRO A 320 13.33 -44.64 -18.91
CA PRO A 320 14.34 -45.47 -18.25
C PRO A 320 15.78 -45.18 -18.69
N ASN A 321 15.99 -44.85 -19.96
CA ASN A 321 17.32 -44.61 -20.56
C ASN A 321 17.98 -43.30 -20.11
N TRP A 322 17.22 -42.38 -19.50
CA TRP A 322 17.67 -41.05 -19.09
C TRP A 322 17.92 -40.94 -17.57
N ARG A 323 17.69 -42.00 -16.81
CA ARG A 323 18.02 -42.04 -15.36
C ARG A 323 19.53 -41.90 -15.18
N ILE A 324 19.92 -41.05 -14.24
CA ILE A 324 21.33 -40.81 -13.91
C ILE A 324 21.90 -41.97 -13.06
N THR A 325 21.03 -42.73 -12.39
CA THR A 325 21.38 -43.91 -11.60
C THR A 325 21.28 -45.19 -12.44
N PRO A 326 22.39 -45.88 -12.77
CA PRO A 326 22.33 -47.19 -13.40
C PRO A 326 21.88 -48.22 -12.37
N THR A 327 20.67 -48.78 -12.54
CA THR A 327 20.32 -50.03 -11.86
C THR A 327 21.10 -51.14 -12.54
N ARG A 328 22.30 -51.44 -12.03
CA ARG A 328 23.02 -52.67 -12.38
C ARG A 328 22.19 -53.84 -11.87
N MET A 329 21.26 -54.34 -12.68
CA MET A 329 20.70 -55.67 -12.48
C MET A 329 21.86 -56.64 -12.71
N ARG A 330 22.41 -57.12 -11.59
CA ARG A 330 23.36 -58.23 -11.57
C ARG A 330 22.60 -59.44 -12.11
N SER A 331 22.85 -59.77 -13.37
CA SER A 331 22.59 -61.10 -13.91
C SER A 331 23.20 -62.11 -12.93
N ARG A 332 22.34 -62.77 -12.16
CA ARG A 332 22.68 -64.01 -11.48
C ARG A 332 22.52 -65.07 -12.56
N GLY A 333 23.66 -65.52 -13.09
CA GLY A 333 23.70 -66.79 -13.79
C GLY A 333 23.14 -67.88 -12.89
N GLY A 334 22.28 -68.69 -13.49
CA GLY A 334 21.73 -69.93 -12.97
C GLY A 334 21.29 -70.72 -14.18
#